data_AF-A0A966PUI6-F1
#
_entry.id   AF-A0A966PUI6-F1
#
_cell.length_a   1.000
_cell.length_b   1.000
_cell.length_c   1.000
_cell.angle_alpha   90.00
_cell.angle_beta   90.00
_cell.angle_gamma   90.00
#
_symmetry.space_group_name_H-M   'P 1'
#
loop_
_entity.id
_entity.type
_entity.pdbx_description
1 polymer ?
#
loop_
_entity_poly.entity_id
_entity_poly.type
_entity_poly.pdbx_seq_one_letter_code
_entity_poly.pdbx_strand_id
1 'polypeptide(L)'
;GELQVDDANNVTGFNEKPQASGGRISGGFFVCEQGVFNYLESREDLVFEKEPIQSIVRDKQMDMYAHDEFWQCMDTYRDWELLNQMFKSGRAPWVR
;
A
#
# COMPACT_ATOMS: atom_id res chain seq x y z
N GLY A 1 -4.17 -3.98 -1.73
CA GLY A 1 -5.32 -3.47 -2.52
C GLY A 1 -4.84 -2.67 -3.72
N GLU A 2 -5.69 -2.59 -4.73
CA GLU A 2 -5.57 -1.71 -5.88
C GLU A 2 -6.18 -0.34 -5.55
N LEU A 3 -5.50 0.73 -5.97
CA LEU A 3 -5.95 2.10 -5.80
C LEU A 3 -6.56 2.60 -7.11
N GLN A 4 -7.72 3.24 -7.02
CA GLN A 4 -8.28 4.03 -8.10
C GLN A 4 -7.88 5.48 -7.88
N VAL A 5 -7.35 6.12 -8.91
CA VAL A 5 -6.71 7.42 -8.82
C VAL A 5 -7.15 8.28 -10.00
N ASP A 6 -7.40 9.56 -9.76
CA ASP A 6 -7.68 10.53 -10.81
C ASP A 6 -6.39 11.15 -11.41
N ASP A 7 -6.54 12.02 -12.42
CA ASP A 7 -5.42 12.68 -13.09
C ASP A 7 -4.59 13.61 -12.16
N ALA A 8 -5.08 13.90 -10.96
CA ALA A 8 -4.44 14.76 -9.95
C ALA A 8 -3.85 13.96 -8.77
N ASN A 9 -3.73 12.63 -8.90
CA ASN A 9 -3.26 11.70 -7.87
C ASN A 9 -4.18 11.49 -6.65
N ASN A 10 -5.40 12.03 -6.66
CA ASN A 10 -6.32 11.80 -5.55
C ASN A 10 -6.83 10.36 -5.59
N VAL A 11 -6.82 9.69 -4.43
CA VAL A 11 -7.39 8.35 -4.32
C VAL A 11 -8.91 8.46 -4.31
N THR A 12 -9.55 7.84 -5.30
CA THR A 12 -11.01 7.83 -5.48
C THR A 12 -11.65 6.51 -5.07
N GLY A 13 -10.85 5.46 -4.85
CA GLY A 13 -11.32 4.14 -4.42
C GLY A 13 -10.20 3.18 -4.03
N PHE A 14 -10.54 2.17 -3.21
CA PHE A 14 -9.64 1.08 -2.81
C PHE A 14 -10.36 -0.27 -2.93
N ASN A 15 -9.79 -1.21 -3.67
CA ASN A 15 -10.35 -2.54 -3.89
C ASN A 15 -9.34 -3.66 -3.59
N GLU A 16 -9.81 -4.75 -3.00
CA GLU A 16 -9.00 -5.92 -2.67
C GLU A 16 -9.14 -7.04 -3.74
N LYS A 17 -8.71 -6.74 -4.99
CA LYS A 17 -8.40 -7.59 -6.19
C LYS A 17 -9.45 -8.60 -6.75
N PRO A 18 -9.45 -8.81 -8.10
CA PRO A 18 -8.93 -10.08 -8.63
C PRO A 18 -8.00 -10.04 -9.87
N GLN A 19 -7.81 -8.93 -10.61
CA GLN A 19 -6.89 -8.91 -11.76
C GLN A 19 -6.15 -7.58 -11.87
N ALA A 20 -4.81 -7.62 -11.78
CA ALA A 20 -3.94 -6.47 -11.91
C ALA A 20 -3.91 -5.98 -13.37
N SER A 21 -4.79 -5.04 -13.71
CA SER A 21 -4.78 -4.34 -14.99
C SER A 21 -3.97 -3.05 -14.87
N GLY A 22 -2.63 -3.13 -14.83
CA GLY A 22 -1.75 -1.94 -14.96
C GLY A 22 -1.93 -0.81 -13.92
N GLY A 23 -2.74 -1.01 -12.87
CA GLY A 23 -3.06 0.00 -11.88
C GLY A 23 -2.02 0.15 -10.78
N ARG A 24 -2.04 1.29 -10.10
CA ARG A 24 -1.25 1.54 -8.88
C ARG A 24 -1.79 0.66 -7.75
N ILE A 25 -0.88 0.11 -6.94
CA ILE A 25 -1.21 -0.65 -5.74
C ILE A 25 -0.71 0.08 -4.50
N SER A 26 -1.36 -0.15 -3.36
CA SER A 26 -0.80 0.31 -2.08
C SER A 26 0.45 -0.49 -1.74
N GLY A 27 1.56 0.21 -1.52
CA GLY A 27 2.85 -0.36 -1.10
C GLY A 27 3.01 -0.51 0.42
N GLY A 28 1.99 -0.15 1.21
CA GLY A 28 1.98 -0.28 2.68
C GLY A 28 2.69 0.84 3.47
N PHE A 29 3.36 1.77 2.79
CA PHE A 29 4.05 2.90 3.44
C PHE A 29 3.12 4.10 3.58
N PHE A 30 2.41 4.18 4.70
CA PHE A 30 1.49 5.28 5.01
C PHE A 30 2.18 6.40 5.79
N VAL A 31 1.83 7.65 5.46
CA VAL A 31 2.14 8.83 6.26
C VAL A 31 0.81 9.44 6.68
N CYS A 32 0.57 9.51 7.99
CA CYS A 32 -0.73 9.89 8.55
C CYS A 32 -0.57 11.02 9.56
N GLU A 33 -1.51 11.96 9.55
CA GLU A 33 -1.73 12.85 10.68
C GLU A 33 -2.47 12.12 11.81
N GLN A 34 -2.43 12.68 13.03
CA GLN A 34 -3.06 12.07 14.22
C GLN A 34 -4.57 11.82 14.03
N GLY A 35 -5.24 12.57 13.16
CA GLY A 35 -6.67 12.38 12.85
C GLY A 35 -7.02 10.98 12.35
N VAL A 36 -6.05 10.20 11.86
CA VAL A 36 -6.27 8.81 11.42
C VAL A 36 -6.90 7.93 12.50
N PHE A 37 -6.60 8.17 13.78
CA PHE A 37 -7.15 7.38 14.89
C PHE A 37 -8.67 7.54 15.03
N ASN A 38 -9.27 8.61 14.50
CA ASN A 38 -10.72 8.76 14.47
C ASN A 38 -11.41 7.73 13.56
N TYR A 39 -10.66 7.11 12.65
CA TYR A 39 -11.14 6.04 11.76
C TYR A 39 -10.88 4.64 12.31
N LEU A 40 -10.18 4.52 13.45
CA LEU A 40 -9.78 3.25 14.05
C LEU A 40 -10.65 2.93 15.27
N GLU A 41 -11.71 2.15 15.04
CA GLU A 41 -12.56 1.65 16.12
C GLU A 41 -11.79 0.71 17.05
N SER A 42 -12.09 0.76 18.35
CA SER A 42 -11.48 -0.12 19.35
C SER A 42 -12.09 -1.53 19.31
N ARG A 43 -11.84 -2.26 18.22
CA ARG A 43 -12.27 -3.66 18.01
C ARG A 43 -11.09 -4.53 17.56
N GLU A 44 -11.06 -5.78 18.01
CA GLU A 44 -9.93 -6.69 17.75
C GLU A 44 -9.86 -7.18 16.29
N ASP A 45 -10.99 -7.19 15.59
CA ASP A 45 -11.12 -7.65 14.20
C ASP A 45 -11.03 -6.49 13.18
N LEU A 46 -10.58 -5.31 13.60
CA LEU A 46 -10.42 -4.16 12.72
C LEU A 46 -9.31 -4.46 11.70
N VAL A 47 -9.67 -4.46 10.41
CA VAL A 47 -8.72 -4.49 9.31
C VAL A 47 -8.60 -3.09 8.75
N PHE A 48 -7.41 -2.49 8.89
CA PHE A 48 -7.17 -1.11 8.48
C PHE A 48 -7.49 -0.87 7.01
N GLU A 49 -7.11 -1.81 6.15
CA GLU A 49 -7.27 -1.74 4.69
C GLU A 49 -8.72 -1.92 4.21
N LYS A 50 -9.68 -2.15 5.12
CA LYS A 50 -11.11 -2.27 4.78
C LYS A 50 -11.85 -0.98 5.11
N GLU A 51 -12.68 -1.03 6.15
CA GLU A 51 -13.59 0.07 6.51
C GLU A 51 -12.86 1.39 6.84
N PRO A 52 -11.69 1.39 7.52
CA PRO A 52 -10.97 2.64 7.78
C PRO A 52 -10.48 3.31 6.51
N ILE A 53 -9.73 2.62 5.64
CA ILE A 53 -9.26 3.20 4.37
C ILE A 53 -10.43 3.63 3.49
N GLN A 54 -11.50 2.83 3.37
CA GLN A 54 -12.69 3.22 2.60
C GLN A 54 -13.33 4.51 3.13
N SER A 55 -13.36 4.70 4.45
CA SER A 55 -13.88 5.92 5.07
C SER A 55 -13.00 7.13 4.83
N ILE A 56 -11.68 6.98 4.95
CA ILE A 56 -10.71 8.06 4.68
C ILE A 56 -10.79 8.50 3.21
N VAL A 57 -10.90 7.54 2.28
CA VAL A 57 -11.07 7.82 0.84
C VAL A 57 -12.39 8.54 0.56
N ARG A 58 -13.50 8.08 1.14
CA ARG A 58 -14.82 8.73 1.01
C ARG A 58 -14.79 10.18 1.51
N ASP A 59 -14.07 10.43 2.60
CA ASP A 59 -13.91 11.76 3.19
C ASP A 59 -12.88 12.63 2.44
N LYS A 60 -12.29 12.12 1.35
CA LYS A 60 -11.26 12.79 0.54
C LYS A 60 -10.04 13.21 1.37
N GLN A 61 -9.66 12.38 2.33
CA GLN A 61 -8.52 12.59 3.23
C GLN A 61 -7.33 11.66 2.88
N MET A 62 -7.31 11.12 1.65
CA MET A 62 -6.24 10.23 1.18
C MET A 62 -5.70 10.71 -0.16
N ASP A 63 -4.37 10.79 -0.22
CA ASP A 63 -3.60 11.07 -1.43
C ASP A 63 -2.61 9.93 -1.68
N MET A 64 -2.11 9.81 -2.91
CA MET A 64 -1.15 8.78 -3.31
C MET A 64 0.19 9.41 -3.69
N TYR A 65 1.25 8.96 -3.01
CA TYR A 65 2.61 9.16 -3.51
C TYR A 65 2.97 8.07 -4.53
N ALA A 66 3.22 8.46 -5.77
CA ALA A 66 3.69 7.56 -6.82
C ALA A 66 5.15 7.17 -6.58
N HIS A 67 5.40 5.90 -6.29
CA HIS A 67 6.74 5.32 -6.23
C HIS A 67 6.99 4.45 -7.47
N ASP A 68 7.87 4.93 -8.35
CA ASP A 68 8.20 4.27 -9.62
C ASP A 68 9.50 3.43 -9.55
N GLU A 69 10.17 3.48 -8.40
CA GLU A 69 11.40 2.74 -8.15
C GLU A 69 11.13 1.35 -7.56
N PHE A 70 12.20 0.63 -7.20
CA PHE A 70 12.08 -0.72 -6.66
C PHE A 70 11.16 -0.78 -5.44
N TRP A 71 10.18 -1.69 -5.49
CA TRP A 71 9.34 -2.12 -4.38
C TRP A 71 9.01 -3.61 -4.58
N GLN A 72 9.09 -4.41 -3.51
CA GLN A 72 8.82 -5.84 -3.54
C GLN A 72 8.36 -6.30 -2.14
N CYS A 73 7.22 -6.98 -2.06
CA CYS A 73 6.77 -7.67 -0.85
C CYS A 73 7.43 -9.06 -0.73
N MET A 74 7.31 -9.68 0.44
CA MET A 74 7.81 -11.03 0.70
C MET A 74 6.69 -11.91 1.24
N ASP A 75 5.82 -12.36 0.35
CA ASP A 75 4.62 -13.13 0.73
C ASP A 75 4.85 -14.64 0.53
N THR A 76 5.77 -15.01 -0.37
CA THR A 76 6.03 -16.40 -0.74
C THR A 76 7.49 -16.78 -0.52
N TYR A 77 7.75 -18.09 -0.47
CA TYR A 77 9.13 -18.62 -0.44
C TYR A 77 9.98 -18.13 -1.62
N ARG A 78 9.35 -17.94 -2.79
CA ARG A 78 10.03 -17.42 -3.98
C ARG A 78 10.48 -15.98 -3.80
N ASP A 79 9.65 -15.14 -3.18
CA ASP A 79 10.02 -13.75 -2.88
C ASP A 79 11.16 -13.71 -1.87
N TRP A 80 11.12 -14.59 -0.86
CA TRP A 80 12.21 -14.74 0.11
C TRP A 80 13.54 -15.10 -0.58
N GLU A 81 13.52 -16.07 -1.49
CA GLU A 81 14.72 -16.48 -2.23
C GLU A 81 15.28 -15.34 -3.10
N LEU A 82 14.40 -14.65 -3.83
CA LEU A 82 14.74 -13.49 -4.66
C LEU A 82 15.41 -12.39 -3.84
N LEU A 83 14.77 -11.95 -2.75
CA LEU A 83 15.27 -10.85 -1.91
C LEU A 83 16.61 -11.21 -1.26
N ASN A 84 16.78 -12.46 -0.81
CA ASN A 84 18.04 -12.96 -0.27
C ASN A 84 19.15 -13.01 -1.32
N GLN A 85 18.84 -13.41 -2.56
CA GLN A 85 19.80 -13.41 -3.65
C GLN A 85 20.28 -12.00 -3.98
N MET A 86 19.35 -11.03 -4.07
CA MET A 86 19.68 -9.63 -4.30
C MET A 86 20.61 -9.09 -3.22
N PHE A 87 20.27 -9.37 -1.95
CA PHE A 87 21.07 -9.00 -0.78
C PHE A 87 22.48 -9.59 -0.84
N LYS A 88 22.61 -10.92 -1.01
CA LYS A 88 23.90 -11.61 -1.10
C LYS A 88 24.78 -11.13 -2.24
N SER A 89 24.17 -10.71 -3.36
CA SER A 89 24.89 -10.19 -4.51
C SER A 89 25.34 -8.73 -4.37
N GLY A 90 25.02 -8.05 -3.26
CA GLY A 90 25.34 -6.64 -3.05
C GLY A 90 24.55 -5.69 -3.96
N ARG A 91 23.41 -6.15 -4.51
CA ARG A 91 22.58 -5.40 -5.46
C ARG A 91 21.17 -5.13 -4.91
N ALA A 92 20.98 -5.22 -3.61
CA ALA A 92 19.71 -4.91 -2.97
C ALA A 92 19.52 -3.38 -2.90
N PRO A 93 18.57 -2.79 -3.65
CA PRO A 93 18.40 -1.33 -3.73
C PRO A 93 17.87 -0.70 -2.43
N TRP A 94 17.31 -1.52 -1.52
CA TRP A 94 16.85 -1.06 -0.21
C TRP A 94 17.97 -0.98 0.84
N VAL A 95 19.15 -1.56 0.56
CA VAL A 95 20.31 -1.51 1.46
C VAL A 95 21.17 -0.34 1.03
N ARG A 96 21.42 0.60 1.97
CA ARG A 96 22.31 1.74 1.79
C ARG A 96 23.67 1.46 2.41
#